data_AF-A0A359LQ89-F1
#
_entry.id   AF-A0A359LQ89-F1
#
_cell.length_a   1.000
_cell.length_b   1.000
_cell.length_c   1.000
_cell.angle_alpha   90.00
_cell.angle_beta   90.00
_cell.angle_gamma   90.00
#
_symmetry.space_group_name_H-M   'P 1'
#
loop_
_entity.id
_entity.type
_entity.pdbx_description
1 polymer ?
#
loop_
_entity_poly.entity_id
_entity_poly.type
_entity_poly.pdbx_seq_one_letter_code
_entity_poly.pdbx_strand_id
1 'polypeptide(L)'
;MKPWRLAFLALLVAAHSLLAQPVLRLKGIGAKADMQEPSALGGAEALKAGTHTIVQMEEHADLKEALDELIRRGARVVAYVPDGAALVWTEEAIPLDGLPVAWAGELRSGWKLSGELVYAGAMTVVAEFHPDVDIELARTRAVGLGLAIREHPDLAAGHLIVTGEPDQIWRLAELDETAYVYPVSPELAGGEAVHACASAITAVGPVGQYVATVGDGWDGPGRGAAALSFVFGPLTDRLSAEQSKSEIRRAFDAWSSVAAIDFQEATGTGLQRSIAILFGEGDHGDGYPFDGPGRGLAHTFFPAPPNPEPIAGDMHLDGAEPWRAGADVDLFSVALHELGHALGLGHSDRPGAVMYPYYRQAAGLTAEDIAAIRTLYAARETNPSEPPPQPPPPRPSAPLALTVTPPASPVRLASVVVQGSAAGGSGSVRVTWVSDRGGTGWLDLPV
;
A
#
# COMPACT_ATOMS: atom_id res chain seq x y z
N MET A 1 83.08 3.91 -13.75
CA MET A 1 82.30 3.89 -15.00
C MET A 1 80.82 4.02 -14.63
N LYS A 2 80.18 5.12 -15.04
CA LYS A 2 78.71 5.29 -15.12
C LYS A 2 78.16 4.43 -16.30
N PRO A 3 76.84 4.37 -16.60
CA PRO A 3 75.61 4.46 -15.78
C PRO A 3 74.51 3.45 -16.25
N TRP A 4 73.29 3.50 -15.68
CA TRP A 4 71.93 3.46 -16.32
C TRP A 4 70.89 3.12 -15.22
N ARG A 5 70.02 4.03 -14.75
CA ARG A 5 68.80 4.67 -15.33
C ARG A 5 67.51 3.83 -15.21
N LEU A 6 66.57 4.36 -14.40
CA LEU A 6 65.08 4.34 -14.49
C LEU A 6 64.39 2.97 -14.22
N ALA A 7 63.28 2.86 -13.50
CA ALA A 7 62.16 3.80 -13.37
C ALA A 7 61.45 3.68 -12.00
N PHE A 8 61.07 4.84 -11.43
CA PHE A 8 60.01 4.94 -10.42
C PHE A 8 58.68 4.85 -11.18
N LEU A 9 57.94 3.75 -11.00
CA LEU A 9 56.54 3.69 -11.42
C LEU A 9 55.71 4.17 -10.24
N ALA A 10 55.28 5.43 -10.28
CA ALA A 10 54.23 5.93 -9.42
C ALA A 10 52.93 5.26 -9.85
N LEU A 11 52.50 4.24 -9.11
CA LEU A 11 51.19 3.63 -9.26
C LEU A 11 50.18 4.57 -8.59
N LEU A 12 49.67 5.53 -9.37
CA LEU A 12 48.42 6.21 -9.07
C LEU A 12 47.32 5.15 -9.16
N VAL A 13 47.03 4.50 -8.03
CA VAL A 13 45.78 3.77 -7.86
C VAL A 13 44.69 4.83 -7.82
N ALA A 14 44.09 5.10 -8.98
CA ALA A 14 42.77 5.70 -9.03
C ALA A 14 41.82 4.68 -8.37
N ALA A 15 41.58 4.86 -7.08
CA ALA A 15 40.48 4.22 -6.38
C ALA A 15 39.19 4.74 -7.03
N HIS A 16 38.77 4.09 -8.11
CA HIS A 16 37.38 4.10 -8.49
C HIS A 16 36.70 3.33 -7.36
N SER A 17 36.03 4.05 -6.47
CA SER A 17 35.01 3.46 -5.62
C SER A 17 34.11 2.67 -6.56
N LEU A 18 34.17 1.34 -6.49
CA LEU A 18 33.14 0.47 -7.04
C LEU A 18 31.91 0.75 -6.17
N LEU A 19 31.16 1.78 -6.50
CA LEU A 19 29.85 2.02 -5.92
C LEU A 19 28.97 0.86 -6.39
N ALA A 20 28.35 0.18 -5.42
CA ALA A 20 27.52 -0.98 -5.70
C ALA A 20 26.25 -0.49 -6.40
N GLN A 21 25.87 -1.13 -7.51
CA GLN A 21 24.61 -0.83 -8.18
C GLN A 21 23.43 -0.96 -7.19
N PRO A 22 22.42 -0.07 -7.29
CA PRO A 22 21.24 -0.16 -6.46
C PRO A 22 20.54 -1.53 -6.63
N VAL A 23 20.17 -2.17 -5.52
CA VAL A 23 19.48 -3.48 -5.56
C VAL A 23 17.99 -3.23 -5.66
N LEU A 24 17.32 -3.83 -6.65
CA LEU A 24 15.86 -3.77 -6.78
C LEU A 24 15.16 -4.27 -5.51
N ARG A 25 14.31 -3.43 -4.90
CA ARG A 25 13.54 -3.74 -3.68
C ARG A 25 12.18 -4.39 -4.00
N LEU A 26 12.20 -5.60 -4.56
CA LEU A 26 10.98 -6.38 -4.82
C LEU A 26 10.73 -7.39 -3.69
N LYS A 27 9.48 -7.50 -3.22
CA LYS A 27 9.07 -8.43 -2.15
C LYS A 27 9.38 -9.89 -2.46
N GLY A 28 9.21 -10.30 -3.72
CA GLY A 28 9.39 -11.68 -4.15
C GLY A 28 10.86 -12.10 -4.33
N ILE A 29 11.82 -11.17 -4.28
CA ILE A 29 13.25 -11.51 -4.37
C ILE A 29 13.65 -12.25 -3.08
N GLY A 30 14.04 -13.52 -3.20
CA GLY A 30 14.46 -14.37 -2.08
C GLY A 30 13.33 -15.10 -1.35
N ALA A 31 12.06 -14.85 -1.68
CA ALA A 31 10.90 -15.54 -1.09
C ALA A 31 10.84 -17.04 -1.45
N LYS A 32 11.46 -17.43 -2.57
CA LYS A 32 11.72 -18.82 -2.98
C LYS A 32 13.05 -18.88 -3.71
N ALA A 33 14.10 -19.34 -3.04
CA ALA A 33 15.33 -19.72 -3.71
C ALA A 33 15.04 -20.88 -4.68
N ASP A 34 15.40 -20.68 -5.95
CA ASP A 34 15.58 -21.67 -7.02
C ASP A 34 14.45 -22.66 -7.34
N MET A 35 13.93 -22.56 -8.56
CA MET A 35 14.11 -23.67 -9.50
C MET A 35 14.62 -23.13 -10.85
N GLN A 36 15.94 -23.26 -11.03
CA GLN A 36 16.74 -23.06 -12.24
C GLN A 36 16.73 -21.65 -12.85
N GLU A 37 17.52 -20.74 -12.28
CA GLU A 37 17.82 -19.47 -12.93
C GLU A 37 19.10 -19.53 -13.78
N PRO A 38 19.10 -19.01 -15.03
CA PRO A 38 20.32 -18.79 -15.78
C PRO A 38 21.20 -17.75 -15.09
N SER A 39 22.42 -18.16 -14.78
CA SER A 39 23.49 -17.35 -14.21
C SER A 39 24.06 -16.35 -15.23
N ALA A 40 23.34 -15.28 -15.55
CA ALA A 40 23.94 -14.05 -16.09
C ALA A 40 22.86 -12.96 -16.21
N LEU A 41 22.92 -11.95 -15.34
CA LEU A 41 22.34 -10.63 -15.59
C LEU A 41 23.25 -9.93 -16.62
N GLY A 42 23.23 -10.39 -17.87
CA GLY A 42 23.86 -9.67 -18.97
C GLY A 42 23.02 -8.43 -19.30
N GLY A 43 23.67 -7.31 -19.64
CA GLY A 43 22.96 -6.11 -20.09
C GLY A 43 22.14 -6.42 -21.35
N ALA A 44 20.84 -6.13 -21.32
CA ALA A 44 20.00 -6.26 -22.50
C ALA A 44 20.41 -5.19 -23.54
N GLU A 45 20.60 -5.59 -24.78
CA GLU A 45 20.92 -4.64 -25.88
C GLU A 45 19.66 -3.88 -26.35
N ALA A 46 18.47 -4.45 -26.12
CA ALA A 46 17.19 -3.86 -26.48
C ALA A 46 16.05 -4.40 -25.58
N LEU A 47 15.00 -3.59 -25.43
CA LEU A 47 13.71 -4.03 -24.89
C LEU A 47 12.98 -4.90 -25.92
N LYS A 48 12.34 -5.97 -25.46
CA LYS A 48 11.58 -6.86 -26.33
C LYS A 48 10.18 -6.30 -26.59
N ALA A 49 9.71 -6.49 -27.81
CA ALA A 49 8.34 -6.20 -28.21
C ALA A 49 7.32 -7.04 -27.43
N GLY A 50 6.24 -6.41 -26.98
CA GLY A 50 5.07 -7.06 -26.39
C GLY A 50 5.27 -7.59 -24.97
N THR A 51 6.25 -7.09 -24.21
CA THR A 51 6.57 -7.57 -22.86
C THR A 51 6.76 -6.43 -21.86
N HIS A 52 6.39 -6.68 -20.61
CA HIS A 52 6.70 -5.81 -19.47
C HIS A 52 8.13 -6.04 -19.00
N THR A 53 8.98 -5.04 -19.18
CA THR A 53 10.40 -5.08 -18.83
C THR A 53 10.69 -4.05 -17.75
N ILE A 54 11.35 -4.46 -16.67
CA ILE A 54 11.94 -3.51 -15.72
C ILE A 54 13.21 -2.97 -16.37
N VAL A 55 13.36 -1.65 -16.39
CA VAL A 55 14.58 -0.97 -16.83
C VAL A 55 15.09 -0.16 -15.65
N GLN A 56 16.29 -0.50 -15.19
CA GLN A 56 16.99 0.17 -14.12
C GLN A 56 18.13 1.01 -14.69
N MET A 57 18.19 2.27 -14.29
CA MET A 57 19.23 3.20 -14.74
C MET A 57 20.49 3.09 -13.89
N GLU A 58 21.60 3.57 -14.43
CA GLU A 58 22.85 3.75 -13.69
C GLU A 58 22.66 4.68 -12.49
N GLU A 59 23.47 4.47 -11.46
CA GLU A 59 23.46 5.31 -10.26
C GLU A 59 23.68 6.79 -10.65
N HIS A 60 22.82 7.68 -10.14
CA HIS A 60 22.76 9.12 -10.45
C HIS A 60 22.23 9.53 -11.83
N ALA A 61 21.80 8.58 -12.67
CA ALA A 61 21.07 8.95 -13.88
C ALA A 61 19.74 9.65 -13.53
N ASP A 62 19.37 10.66 -14.31
CA ASP A 62 18.03 11.25 -14.22
C ASP A 62 17.03 10.26 -14.79
N LEU A 63 16.30 9.57 -13.90
CA LEU A 63 15.32 8.58 -14.28
C LEU A 63 14.25 9.19 -15.20
N LYS A 64 13.81 10.42 -14.94
CA LYS A 64 12.77 11.04 -15.76
C LYS A 64 13.28 11.32 -17.17
N GLU A 65 14.49 11.85 -17.32
CA GLU A 65 15.09 12.11 -18.64
C GLU A 65 15.25 10.80 -19.44
N ALA A 66 15.71 9.73 -18.80
CA ALA A 66 15.86 8.42 -19.43
C ALA A 66 14.50 7.83 -19.86
N LEU A 67 13.46 7.96 -19.02
CA LEU A 67 12.11 7.52 -19.36
C LEU A 67 11.49 8.37 -20.47
N ASP A 68 11.71 9.69 -20.48
CA ASP A 68 11.24 10.57 -21.56
C ASP A 68 11.87 10.19 -22.92
N GLU A 69 13.14 9.77 -22.94
CA GLU A 69 13.78 9.21 -24.15
C GLU A 69 13.19 7.86 -24.54
N LEU A 70 12.95 6.93 -23.60
CA LEU A 70 12.29 5.66 -23.89
C LEU A 70 10.87 5.87 -24.46
N ILE A 71 10.11 6.83 -23.91
CA ILE A 71 8.79 7.22 -24.44
C ILE A 71 8.92 7.78 -25.87
N ARG A 72 9.92 8.62 -26.14
CA ARG A 72 10.20 9.09 -27.52
C ARG A 72 10.54 7.95 -28.48
N ARG A 73 11.10 6.85 -27.98
CA ARG A 73 11.36 5.61 -28.74
C ARG A 73 10.16 4.66 -28.83
N GLY A 74 9.01 5.02 -28.25
CA GLY A 74 7.77 4.24 -28.33
C GLY A 74 7.48 3.32 -27.13
N ALA A 75 8.24 3.45 -26.04
CA ALA A 75 7.91 2.75 -24.79
C ALA A 75 6.75 3.45 -24.07
N ARG A 76 6.02 2.69 -23.25
CA ARG A 76 5.06 3.21 -22.30
C ARG A 76 5.53 2.87 -20.89
N VAL A 77 5.58 3.87 -20.01
CA VAL A 77 5.86 3.64 -18.59
C VAL A 77 4.59 3.09 -17.93
N VAL A 78 4.73 1.96 -17.26
CA VAL A 78 3.62 1.22 -16.65
C VAL A 78 3.57 1.46 -15.15
N ALA A 79 4.72 1.38 -14.49
CA ALA A 79 4.83 1.58 -13.05
C ALA A 79 6.25 2.04 -12.67
N TYR A 80 6.34 2.76 -11.57
CA TYR A 80 7.61 3.01 -10.89
C TYR A 80 8.14 1.73 -10.25
N VAL A 81 9.46 1.57 -10.28
CA VAL A 81 10.18 0.55 -9.52
C VAL A 81 11.28 1.27 -8.73
N PRO A 82 11.40 1.06 -7.41
CA PRO A 82 12.43 1.72 -6.60
C PRO A 82 13.85 1.57 -7.16
N ASP A 83 14.72 2.44 -6.65
CA ASP A 83 16.16 2.39 -6.92
C ASP A 83 16.52 2.67 -8.40
N GLY A 84 15.88 3.72 -8.96
CA GLY A 84 16.19 4.24 -10.29
C GLY A 84 15.61 3.39 -11.43
N ALA A 85 14.53 2.68 -11.18
CA ALA A 85 13.92 1.78 -12.15
C ALA A 85 12.49 2.16 -12.53
N ALA A 86 12.02 1.59 -13.64
CA ALA A 86 10.62 1.61 -14.01
C ALA A 86 10.26 0.34 -14.75
N LEU A 87 9.00 -0.08 -14.64
CA LEU A 87 8.42 -1.07 -15.51
C LEU A 87 7.92 -0.36 -16.77
N VAL A 88 8.38 -0.83 -17.93
CA VAL A 88 7.96 -0.32 -19.23
C VAL A 88 7.40 -1.43 -20.09
N TRP A 89 6.51 -1.07 -21.00
CA TRP A 89 5.98 -1.93 -22.04
C TRP A 89 6.24 -1.32 -23.40
N THR A 90 6.49 -2.15 -24.42
CA THR A 90 6.77 -1.69 -25.78
C THR A 90 5.97 -2.51 -26.80
N GLU A 91 5.47 -1.87 -27.86
CA GLU A 91 4.86 -2.59 -28.99
C GLU A 91 5.94 -3.19 -29.90
N GLU A 92 7.02 -2.45 -30.15
CA GLU A 92 8.15 -2.83 -30.99
C GLU A 92 9.45 -2.88 -30.17
N ALA A 93 10.45 -3.63 -30.62
CA ALA A 93 11.71 -3.71 -29.90
C ALA A 93 12.43 -2.34 -29.88
N ILE A 94 12.90 -1.91 -28.71
CA ILE A 94 13.55 -0.61 -28.51
C ILE A 94 15.02 -0.82 -28.17
N PRO A 95 15.96 -0.39 -29.03
CA PRO A 95 17.38 -0.36 -28.70
C PRO A 95 17.67 0.51 -27.48
N LEU A 96 18.56 0.04 -26.60
CA LEU A 96 18.96 0.75 -25.39
C LEU A 96 20.25 1.56 -25.55
N ASP A 97 20.79 1.66 -26.76
CA ASP A 97 22.00 2.41 -27.03
C ASP A 97 21.83 3.91 -26.69
N GLY A 98 22.86 4.47 -26.06
CA GLY A 98 22.89 5.86 -25.62
C GLY A 98 22.04 6.18 -24.38
N LEU A 99 21.35 5.19 -23.80
CA LEU A 99 20.67 5.34 -22.51
C LEU A 99 21.56 4.84 -21.36
N PRO A 100 21.52 5.47 -20.17
CA PRO A 100 22.27 5.04 -19.01
C PRO A 100 21.59 3.86 -18.32
N VAL A 101 21.37 2.75 -19.03
CA VAL A 101 20.71 1.55 -18.48
C VAL A 101 21.74 0.66 -17.78
N ALA A 102 21.59 0.49 -16.47
CA ALA A 102 22.38 -0.45 -15.68
C ALA A 102 21.89 -1.90 -15.86
N TRP A 103 20.58 -2.09 -15.94
CA TRP A 103 19.96 -3.40 -16.09
C TRP A 103 18.59 -3.32 -16.76
N ALA A 104 18.23 -4.33 -17.54
CA ALA A 104 16.86 -4.50 -18.01
C ALA A 104 16.47 -5.98 -18.08
N GLY A 105 15.26 -6.30 -17.65
CA GLY A 105 14.74 -7.66 -17.68
C GLY A 105 13.28 -7.77 -17.27
N GLU A 106 12.64 -8.87 -17.67
CA GLU A 106 11.25 -9.17 -17.35
C GLU A 106 11.08 -9.42 -15.84
N LEU A 107 9.90 -9.08 -15.30
CA LEU A 107 9.53 -9.44 -13.94
C LEU A 107 9.33 -10.97 -13.88
N ARG A 108 10.21 -11.67 -13.16
CA ARG A 108 10.19 -13.14 -13.12
C ARG A 108 8.98 -13.65 -12.35
N SER A 109 8.43 -14.80 -12.74
CA SER A 109 7.26 -15.40 -12.08
C SER A 109 7.47 -15.61 -10.58
N GLY A 110 8.66 -16.03 -10.15
CA GLY A 110 9.00 -16.16 -8.73
C GLY A 110 8.96 -14.82 -7.96
N TRP A 111 9.22 -13.70 -8.63
CA TRP A 111 9.15 -12.36 -8.03
C TRP A 111 7.74 -11.80 -7.99
N LYS A 112 6.82 -12.39 -8.77
CA LYS A 112 5.39 -12.05 -8.83
C LYS A 112 4.55 -12.75 -7.75
N LEU A 113 5.16 -13.59 -6.91
CA LEU A 113 4.48 -14.35 -5.87
C LEU A 113 4.88 -13.86 -4.47
N SER A 114 3.88 -13.62 -3.62
CA SER A 114 4.13 -13.31 -2.23
C SER A 114 4.74 -14.47 -1.45
N GLY A 115 5.69 -14.15 -0.58
CA GLY A 115 6.27 -15.08 0.38
C GLY A 115 5.29 -15.53 1.47
N GLU A 116 4.16 -14.83 1.61
CA GLU A 116 3.09 -15.16 2.58
C GLU A 116 2.13 -16.24 2.06
N LEU A 117 2.28 -16.68 0.80
CA LEU A 117 1.45 -17.73 0.20
C LEU A 117 1.77 -19.11 0.79
N VAL A 118 0.72 -19.81 1.26
CA VAL A 118 0.83 -21.16 1.85
C VAL A 118 0.37 -22.24 0.86
N TYR A 119 1.31 -23.04 0.36
CA TYR A 119 1.09 -24.06 -0.68
C TYR A 119 0.66 -25.41 -0.09
N ALA A 120 -0.50 -25.47 0.57
CA ALA A 120 -1.02 -26.66 1.26
C ALA A 120 -2.27 -27.28 0.62
N GLY A 121 -2.59 -26.89 -0.62
CA GLY A 121 -3.79 -27.30 -1.37
C GLY A 121 -4.34 -26.14 -2.18
N ALA A 122 -5.59 -26.23 -2.62
CA ALA A 122 -6.28 -25.12 -3.28
C ALA A 122 -6.20 -23.84 -2.44
N MET A 123 -5.83 -22.74 -3.09
CA MET A 123 -5.59 -21.45 -2.47
C MET A 123 -6.52 -20.40 -3.08
N THR A 124 -7.06 -19.52 -2.25
CA THR A 124 -7.71 -18.29 -2.70
C THR A 124 -6.72 -17.13 -2.51
N VAL A 125 -6.48 -16.38 -3.57
CA VAL A 125 -5.50 -15.28 -3.62
C VAL A 125 -6.10 -14.08 -4.32
N VAL A 126 -5.50 -12.91 -4.11
CA VAL A 126 -5.69 -11.75 -4.97
C VAL A 126 -4.57 -11.76 -6.01
N ALA A 127 -4.94 -11.65 -7.28
CA ALA A 127 -4.04 -11.46 -8.39
C ALA A 127 -4.19 -10.03 -8.92
N GLU A 128 -3.12 -9.24 -8.81
CA GLU A 128 -2.97 -7.93 -9.44
C GLU A 128 -2.38 -8.12 -10.84
N PHE A 129 -2.99 -7.44 -11.82
CA PHE A 129 -2.50 -7.33 -13.18
C PHE A 129 -1.92 -5.92 -13.40
N HIS A 130 -1.01 -5.79 -14.37
CA HIS A 130 -0.41 -4.48 -14.65
C HIS A 130 -1.50 -3.44 -15.02
N PRO A 131 -1.35 -2.15 -14.62
CA PRO A 131 -2.40 -1.12 -14.79
C PRO A 131 -2.91 -0.89 -16.22
N ASP A 132 -2.16 -1.35 -17.20
CA ASP A 132 -2.42 -1.27 -18.63
C ASP A 132 -3.00 -2.53 -19.27
N VAL A 133 -3.19 -3.58 -18.47
CA VAL A 133 -3.85 -4.81 -18.87
C VAL A 133 -5.36 -4.64 -18.75
N ASP A 134 -6.08 -4.98 -19.83
CA ASP A 134 -7.54 -5.09 -19.79
C ASP A 134 -7.96 -6.21 -18.82
N ILE A 135 -8.78 -5.87 -17.83
CA ILE A 135 -9.25 -6.81 -16.82
C ILE A 135 -10.04 -7.98 -17.44
N GLU A 136 -10.71 -7.80 -18.58
CA GLU A 136 -11.41 -8.90 -19.26
C GLU A 136 -10.45 -9.88 -19.94
N LEU A 137 -9.29 -9.38 -20.41
CA LEU A 137 -8.20 -10.24 -20.85
C LEU A 137 -7.66 -11.04 -19.67
N ALA A 138 -7.38 -10.38 -18.54
CA ALA A 138 -6.92 -11.02 -17.31
C ALA A 138 -7.88 -12.13 -16.82
N ARG A 139 -9.19 -11.87 -16.85
CA ARG A 139 -10.25 -12.87 -16.57
C ARG A 139 -10.16 -14.06 -17.50
N THR A 140 -10.04 -13.80 -18.80
CA THR A 140 -9.94 -14.85 -19.82
C THR A 140 -8.70 -15.71 -19.59
N ARG A 141 -7.56 -15.11 -19.24
CA ARG A 141 -6.33 -15.84 -18.88
C ARG A 141 -6.51 -16.70 -17.65
N ALA A 142 -7.07 -16.14 -16.57
CA ALA A 142 -7.29 -16.86 -15.32
C ALA A 142 -8.21 -18.08 -15.50
N VAL A 143 -9.35 -17.90 -16.19
CA VAL A 143 -10.28 -19.00 -16.52
C VAL A 143 -9.60 -20.04 -17.42
N GLY A 144 -8.79 -19.61 -18.39
CA GLY A 144 -8.02 -20.51 -19.26
C GLY A 144 -7.01 -21.39 -18.52
N LEU A 145 -6.51 -20.93 -17.37
CA LEU A 145 -5.67 -21.71 -16.45
C LEU A 145 -6.48 -22.65 -15.54
N GLY A 146 -7.82 -22.60 -15.61
CA GLY A 146 -8.73 -23.37 -14.77
C GLY A 146 -8.95 -22.78 -13.38
N LEU A 147 -8.67 -21.48 -13.18
CA LEU A 147 -8.92 -20.79 -11.92
C LEU A 147 -10.39 -20.40 -11.80
N ALA A 148 -10.94 -20.55 -10.59
CA ALA A 148 -12.27 -20.05 -10.26
C ALA A 148 -12.17 -18.58 -9.82
N ILE A 149 -12.83 -17.68 -10.54
CA ILE A 149 -12.91 -16.26 -10.18
C ILE A 149 -14.03 -16.06 -9.18
N ARG A 150 -13.76 -15.27 -8.13
CA ARG A 150 -14.76 -14.78 -7.18
C ARG A 150 -14.96 -13.29 -7.35
N GLU A 151 -16.20 -12.90 -7.56
CA GLU A 151 -16.58 -11.49 -7.70
C GLU A 151 -16.60 -10.79 -6.35
N HIS A 152 -16.14 -9.53 -6.34
CA HIS A 152 -16.25 -8.63 -5.20
C HIS A 152 -16.32 -7.19 -5.72
N PRO A 153 -17.32 -6.39 -5.31
CA PRO A 153 -17.57 -5.06 -5.87
C PRO A 153 -16.45 -4.05 -5.56
N ASP A 154 -15.77 -4.25 -4.43
CA ASP A 154 -14.78 -3.30 -3.92
C ASP A 154 -13.33 -3.63 -4.33
N LEU A 155 -13.12 -4.49 -5.33
CA LEU A 155 -11.78 -4.75 -5.85
C LEU A 155 -11.24 -3.55 -6.62
N ALA A 156 -9.94 -3.29 -6.48
CA ALA A 156 -9.23 -2.39 -7.37
C ALA A 156 -9.38 -2.85 -8.83
N ALA A 157 -9.38 -1.91 -9.77
CA ALA A 157 -9.74 -2.16 -11.18
C ALA A 157 -8.89 -3.24 -11.87
N GLY A 158 -7.63 -3.44 -11.44
CA GLY A 158 -6.71 -4.44 -11.97
C GLY A 158 -6.64 -5.75 -11.16
N HIS A 159 -7.54 -5.97 -10.20
CA HIS A 159 -7.46 -7.10 -9.28
C HIS A 159 -8.54 -8.16 -9.56
N LEU A 160 -8.17 -9.44 -9.40
CA LEU A 160 -9.09 -10.58 -9.35
C LEU A 160 -8.87 -11.38 -8.07
N ILE A 161 -9.96 -11.84 -7.44
CA ILE A 161 -9.88 -12.93 -6.47
C ILE A 161 -10.00 -14.25 -7.24
N VAL A 162 -8.98 -15.09 -7.15
CA VAL A 162 -8.94 -16.39 -7.85
C VAL A 162 -8.69 -17.52 -6.88
N THR A 163 -9.29 -18.67 -7.16
CA THR A 163 -9.07 -19.92 -6.41
C THR A 163 -8.59 -21.02 -7.34
N GLY A 164 -7.54 -21.74 -6.94
CA GLY A 164 -7.02 -22.88 -7.68
C GLY A 164 -5.87 -23.59 -6.98
N GLU A 165 -5.38 -24.65 -7.60
CA GLU A 165 -4.23 -25.42 -7.12
C GLU A 165 -2.91 -24.63 -7.25
N PRO A 166 -1.89 -24.93 -6.42
CA PRO A 166 -0.58 -24.30 -6.47
C PRO A 166 0.03 -24.11 -7.86
N ASP A 167 -0.03 -25.14 -8.71
CA ASP A 167 0.52 -25.09 -10.07
C ASP A 167 -0.24 -24.11 -10.97
N GLN A 168 -1.56 -23.94 -10.76
CA GLN A 168 -2.36 -22.96 -11.52
C GLN A 168 -2.03 -21.53 -11.08
N ILE A 169 -1.82 -21.30 -9.79
CA ILE A 169 -1.37 -20.01 -9.25
C ILE A 169 0.04 -19.67 -9.74
N TRP A 170 0.94 -20.65 -9.80
CA TRP A 170 2.26 -20.46 -10.39
C TRP A 170 2.18 -20.04 -11.87
N ARG A 171 1.38 -20.76 -12.67
CA ARG A 171 1.18 -20.43 -14.10
C ARG A 171 0.50 -19.08 -14.31
N LEU A 172 -0.29 -18.60 -13.35
CA LEU A 172 -0.85 -17.25 -13.38
C LEU A 172 0.27 -16.21 -13.26
N ALA A 173 1.24 -16.44 -12.37
CA ALA A 173 2.42 -15.59 -12.21
C ALA A 173 3.40 -15.67 -13.41
N GLU A 174 3.32 -16.69 -14.26
CA GLU A 174 4.11 -16.77 -15.50
C GLU A 174 3.59 -15.87 -16.62
N LEU A 175 2.35 -15.37 -16.51
CA LEU A 175 1.81 -14.44 -17.49
C LEU A 175 2.55 -13.10 -17.43
N ASP A 176 2.83 -12.52 -18.60
CA ASP A 176 3.39 -11.18 -18.70
C ASP A 176 2.45 -10.15 -18.05
N GLU A 177 1.14 -10.33 -18.25
CA GLU A 177 0.08 -9.46 -17.77
C GLU A 177 -0.03 -9.40 -16.22
N THR A 178 0.40 -10.43 -15.51
CA THR A 178 0.30 -10.51 -14.04
C THR A 178 1.39 -9.67 -13.38
N ALA A 179 1.00 -8.75 -12.50
CA ALA A 179 1.94 -7.93 -11.73
C ALA A 179 2.36 -8.61 -10.43
N TYR A 180 1.40 -9.08 -9.64
CA TYR A 180 1.68 -9.69 -8.33
C TYR A 180 0.54 -10.56 -7.82
N VAL A 181 0.84 -11.56 -6.99
CA VAL A 181 -0.15 -12.47 -6.39
C VAL A 181 0.12 -12.61 -4.90
N TYR A 182 -0.90 -12.34 -4.08
CA TYR A 182 -0.77 -12.27 -2.63
C TYR A 182 -2.02 -12.82 -1.90
N PRO A 183 -1.93 -13.12 -0.60
CA PRO A 183 -3.05 -13.65 0.17
C PRO A 183 -4.28 -12.73 0.15
N VAL A 184 -5.46 -13.32 -0.02
CA VAL A 184 -6.74 -12.64 0.17
C VAL A 184 -7.01 -12.41 1.66
N SER A 185 -7.59 -11.27 2.02
CA SER A 185 -8.02 -11.04 3.40
C SER A 185 -9.29 -11.81 3.76
N PRO A 186 -9.54 -12.07 5.06
CA PRO A 186 -10.81 -12.65 5.51
C PRO A 186 -12.02 -11.84 5.07
N GLU A 187 -11.93 -10.51 5.06
CA GLU A 187 -13.02 -9.60 4.67
C GLU A 187 -13.35 -9.75 3.18
N LEU A 188 -12.33 -9.69 2.30
CA LEU A 188 -12.48 -9.95 0.86
C LEU A 188 -12.99 -11.37 0.58
N ALA A 189 -12.46 -12.37 1.29
CA ALA A 189 -12.92 -13.74 1.19
C ALA A 189 -14.31 -13.96 1.80
N GLY A 190 -14.76 -13.07 2.67
CA GLY A 190 -16.09 -13.04 3.26
C GLY A 190 -17.12 -12.35 2.36
N GLY A 191 -16.67 -11.45 1.47
CA GLY A 191 -17.55 -10.53 0.74
C GLY A 191 -18.01 -9.35 1.61
N GLU A 192 -17.21 -8.99 2.61
CA GLU A 192 -17.45 -7.82 3.46
C GLU A 192 -17.06 -6.54 2.70
N ALA A 193 -17.74 -5.44 3.00
CA ALA A 193 -17.43 -4.17 2.38
C ALA A 193 -16.02 -3.70 2.79
N VAL A 194 -15.20 -3.38 1.81
CA VAL A 194 -13.83 -2.87 1.99
C VAL A 194 -13.59 -1.70 1.05
N HIS A 195 -12.48 -1.00 1.23
CA HIS A 195 -12.08 0.06 0.31
C HIS A 195 -10.65 -0.22 -0.16
N ALA A 196 -10.42 -0.26 -1.46
CA ALA A 196 -9.08 -0.44 -2.00
C ALA A 196 -8.26 0.86 -1.87
N CYS A 197 -7.00 0.73 -1.46
CA CYS A 197 -5.99 1.75 -1.66
C CYS A 197 -5.43 1.61 -3.09
N ALA A 198 -5.43 2.68 -3.87
CA ALA A 198 -4.86 2.69 -5.22
C ALA A 198 -3.31 2.73 -5.24
N SER A 199 -2.68 2.56 -4.06
CA SER A 199 -1.27 2.84 -3.76
C SER A 199 -0.94 4.34 -3.76
N ALA A 200 0.14 4.68 -3.05
CA ALA A 200 0.73 6.01 -3.12
C ALA A 200 1.38 6.30 -4.48
N ILE A 201 1.47 7.59 -4.77
CA ILE A 201 1.83 8.18 -6.04
C ILE A 201 3.33 8.50 -6.09
N THR A 202 3.92 8.34 -7.27
CA THR A 202 5.24 8.90 -7.59
C THR A 202 5.16 9.80 -8.82
N ALA A 203 6.11 10.73 -8.94
CA ALA A 203 6.26 11.60 -10.10
C ALA A 203 6.46 10.87 -11.44
N VAL A 204 6.77 9.56 -11.40
CA VAL A 204 7.04 8.74 -12.59
C VAL A 204 6.00 7.64 -12.81
N GLY A 205 4.96 7.55 -11.97
CA GLY A 205 3.84 6.63 -12.14
C GLY A 205 3.40 5.92 -10.85
N PRO A 206 2.42 5.00 -10.95
CA PRO A 206 1.97 4.21 -9.81
C PRO A 206 3.06 3.22 -9.36
N VAL A 207 2.96 2.74 -8.12
CA VAL A 207 3.84 1.72 -7.57
C VAL A 207 3.07 0.40 -7.49
N GLY A 208 3.61 -0.67 -8.08
CA GLY A 208 2.96 -1.99 -8.04
C GLY A 208 3.05 -2.68 -6.68
N GLN A 209 2.14 -3.61 -6.38
CA GLN A 209 2.11 -4.34 -5.11
C GLN A 209 3.42 -5.10 -4.82
N TYR A 210 4.20 -5.46 -5.83
CA TYR A 210 5.48 -6.17 -5.67
C TYR A 210 6.58 -5.34 -4.97
N VAL A 211 6.36 -4.05 -4.71
CA VAL A 211 7.31 -3.15 -4.04
C VAL A 211 7.07 -3.10 -2.53
N ALA A 212 8.12 -3.32 -1.74
CA ALA A 212 8.05 -3.28 -0.27
C ALA A 212 8.26 -1.88 0.31
N THR A 213 9.19 -1.12 -0.24
CA THR A 213 9.54 0.24 0.19
C THR A 213 9.91 1.10 -1.01
N VAL A 214 9.68 2.40 -0.90
CA VAL A 214 10.03 3.39 -1.91
C VAL A 214 11.02 4.38 -1.30
N GLY A 215 12.21 4.44 -1.90
CA GLY A 215 13.31 5.23 -1.38
C GLY A 215 13.87 4.68 -0.06
N ASP A 216 14.68 5.51 0.61
CA ASP A 216 15.33 5.19 1.88
C ASP A 216 14.67 5.89 3.09
N GLY A 217 13.43 6.36 2.92
CA GLY A 217 12.78 7.20 3.91
C GLY A 217 13.32 8.63 3.90
N TRP A 218 13.02 9.35 4.98
CA TRP A 218 13.20 10.81 5.08
C TRP A 218 14.61 11.22 5.55
N ASP A 219 15.38 10.31 6.12
CA ASP A 219 16.76 10.49 6.57
C ASP A 219 17.79 9.94 5.56
N GLY A 220 17.32 9.30 4.49
CA GLY A 220 18.16 8.76 3.42
C GLY A 220 18.82 7.42 3.81
N PRO A 221 19.87 6.99 3.09
CA PRO A 221 20.51 5.69 3.33
C PRO A 221 21.27 5.70 4.66
N GLY A 222 20.56 5.41 5.75
CA GLY A 222 21.10 5.35 7.09
C GLY A 222 19.97 5.46 8.09
N ARG A 223 19.53 4.30 8.62
CA ARG A 223 18.35 4.07 9.49
C ARG A 223 18.38 4.83 10.82
N GLY A 224 18.53 6.14 10.76
CA GLY A 224 18.63 7.06 11.88
C GLY A 224 17.27 7.61 12.23
N ALA A 225 17.25 8.89 12.62
CA ALA A 225 16.04 9.59 13.02
C ALA A 225 15.67 10.65 11.98
N ALA A 226 14.37 10.84 11.77
CA ALA A 226 13.85 11.89 10.92
C ALA A 226 13.10 12.94 11.75
N ALA A 227 13.30 14.22 11.43
CA ALA A 227 12.45 15.30 11.90
C ALA A 227 11.64 15.84 10.71
N LEU A 228 10.32 15.84 10.88
CA LEU A 228 9.35 16.25 9.89
C LEU A 228 8.36 17.23 10.49
N SER A 229 7.86 18.12 9.66
CA SER A 229 6.68 18.92 10.00
C SER A 229 5.42 18.32 9.37
N PHE A 230 4.25 18.71 9.87
CA PHE A 230 3.00 18.46 9.14
C PHE A 230 2.10 19.68 9.25
N VAL A 231 1.26 19.89 8.23
CA VAL A 231 0.37 21.04 8.17
C VAL A 231 -1.04 20.61 7.79
N PHE A 232 -2.03 21.06 8.55
CA PHE A 232 -3.42 20.92 8.16
C PHE A 232 -3.84 22.00 7.17
N GLY A 233 -4.24 21.57 5.98
CA GLY A 233 -4.99 22.35 5.01
C GLY A 233 -6.50 22.33 5.28
N PRO A 234 -7.34 22.46 4.23
CA PRO A 234 -8.79 22.28 4.34
C PRO A 234 -9.17 20.94 4.99
N LEU A 235 -10.17 20.98 5.87
CA LEU A 235 -10.69 19.81 6.58
C LEU A 235 -12.10 19.46 6.10
N THR A 236 -12.47 18.19 6.23
CA THR A 236 -13.83 17.72 5.96
C THR A 236 -14.87 18.35 6.91
N ASP A 237 -16.10 18.52 6.42
CA ASP A 237 -17.27 18.92 7.21
C ASP A 237 -18.01 17.74 7.86
N ARG A 238 -17.63 16.50 7.53
CA ARG A 238 -18.23 15.26 8.07
C ARG A 238 -17.90 15.03 9.54
N LEU A 239 -16.80 15.61 9.99
CA LEU A 239 -16.32 15.58 11.37
C LEU A 239 -16.02 17.02 11.81
N SER A 240 -16.06 17.26 13.12
CA SER A 240 -15.58 18.55 13.63
C SER A 240 -14.07 18.69 13.35
N ALA A 241 -13.60 19.91 13.11
CA ALA A 241 -12.19 20.18 12.84
C ALA A 241 -11.27 19.60 13.94
N GLU A 242 -11.67 19.70 15.21
CA GLU A 242 -10.91 19.13 16.34
C GLU A 242 -10.87 17.60 16.29
N GLN A 243 -11.98 16.96 15.94
CA GLN A 243 -12.02 15.51 15.80
C GLN A 243 -11.16 15.03 14.63
N SER A 244 -11.25 15.67 13.47
CA SER A 244 -10.40 15.33 12.31
C SER A 244 -8.92 15.45 12.65
N LYS A 245 -8.51 16.58 13.25
CA LYS A 245 -7.13 16.78 13.69
C LYS A 245 -6.70 15.77 14.75
N SER A 246 -7.57 15.43 15.69
CA SER A 246 -7.28 14.46 16.74
C SER A 246 -7.03 13.05 16.17
N GLU A 247 -7.86 12.58 15.24
CA GLU A 247 -7.68 11.27 14.60
C GLU A 247 -6.38 11.22 13.79
N ILE A 248 -6.07 12.30 13.05
CA ILE A 248 -4.85 12.38 12.25
C ILE A 248 -3.61 12.45 13.15
N ARG A 249 -3.60 13.29 14.21
CA ARG A 249 -2.50 13.33 15.19
C ARG A 249 -2.26 11.97 15.83
N ARG A 250 -3.33 11.21 16.13
CA ARG A 250 -3.20 9.85 16.65
C ARG A 250 -2.44 8.91 15.69
N ALA A 251 -2.59 9.08 14.39
CA ALA A 251 -1.81 8.33 13.40
C ALA A 251 -0.31 8.71 13.44
N PHE A 252 0.01 10.00 13.54
CA PHE A 252 1.38 10.48 13.73
C PHE A 252 2.02 9.96 15.02
N ASP A 253 1.27 9.97 16.12
CA ASP A 253 1.71 9.45 17.42
C ASP A 253 2.00 7.94 17.34
N ALA A 254 1.16 7.18 16.62
CA ALA A 254 1.35 5.74 16.46
C ALA A 254 2.69 5.40 15.78
N TRP A 255 3.02 6.06 14.66
CA TRP A 255 4.30 5.84 13.97
C TRP A 255 5.51 6.35 14.78
N SER A 256 5.44 7.55 15.36
CA SER A 256 6.54 8.13 16.16
C SER A 256 6.79 7.39 17.48
N SER A 257 5.81 6.62 17.98
CA SER A 257 6.00 5.78 19.16
C SER A 257 6.91 4.57 18.93
N VAL A 258 7.09 4.13 17.68
CA VAL A 258 7.84 2.90 17.35
C VAL A 258 9.09 3.15 16.51
N ALA A 259 9.12 4.24 15.74
CA ALA A 259 10.23 4.69 14.93
C ALA A 259 10.75 6.05 15.42
N ALA A 260 12.03 6.31 15.26
CA ALA A 260 12.68 7.57 15.66
C ALA A 260 12.33 8.70 14.69
N ILE A 261 11.04 9.05 14.62
CA ILE A 261 10.53 10.11 13.76
C ILE A 261 9.86 11.13 14.68
N ASP A 262 10.32 12.37 14.61
CA ASP A 262 9.73 13.49 15.33
C ASP A 262 8.86 14.30 14.38
N PHE A 263 7.59 14.44 14.75
CA PHE A 263 6.61 15.21 14.00
C PHE A 263 6.27 16.51 14.74
N GLN A 264 6.31 17.63 14.01
CA GLN A 264 5.91 18.92 14.55
C GLN A 264 4.83 19.57 13.68
N GLU A 265 3.67 19.86 14.28
CA GLU A 265 2.64 20.66 13.61
C GLU A 265 3.19 22.05 13.29
N ALA A 266 3.12 22.45 12.03
CA ALA A 266 3.58 23.74 11.54
C ALA A 266 2.42 24.53 10.91
N THR A 267 2.70 25.79 10.57
CA THR A 267 1.77 26.65 9.83
C THR A 267 2.45 27.19 8.57
N GLY A 268 1.69 27.39 7.51
CA GLY A 268 2.20 27.84 6.20
C GLY A 268 1.98 26.79 5.10
N THR A 269 2.48 27.04 3.90
CA THR A 269 2.37 26.12 2.76
C THR A 269 3.74 25.96 2.08
N GLY A 270 3.93 24.86 1.35
CA GLY A 270 5.16 24.61 0.60
C GLY A 270 6.40 24.43 1.47
N LEU A 271 6.22 23.94 2.71
CA LEU A 271 7.33 23.63 3.61
C LEU A 271 8.06 22.40 3.10
N GLN A 272 9.40 22.43 3.16
CA GLN A 272 10.22 21.25 2.87
C GLN A 272 10.18 20.31 4.07
N ARG A 273 10.33 19.00 3.83
CA ARG A 273 10.31 17.96 4.85
C ARG A 273 9.04 18.07 5.70
N SER A 274 7.93 18.27 5.00
CA SER A 274 6.62 18.50 5.57
C SER A 274 5.61 17.58 4.92
N ILE A 275 4.60 17.17 5.68
CA ILE A 275 3.45 16.44 5.16
C ILE A 275 2.25 17.39 5.22
N ALA A 276 1.82 17.91 4.08
CA ALA A 276 0.56 18.63 3.97
C ALA A 276 -0.61 17.64 3.96
N ILE A 277 -1.64 17.97 4.72
CA ILE A 277 -2.80 17.11 4.92
C ILE A 277 -4.04 17.91 4.56
N LEU A 278 -4.78 17.46 3.54
CA LEU A 278 -5.98 18.16 3.10
C LEU A 278 -7.09 17.19 2.72
N PHE A 279 -8.32 17.69 2.80
CA PHE A 279 -9.48 17.07 2.20
C PHE A 279 -9.82 17.80 0.90
N GLY A 280 -9.90 17.08 -0.21
CA GLY A 280 -10.22 17.60 -1.53
C GLY A 280 -11.36 16.80 -2.18
N GLU A 281 -12.03 17.36 -3.17
CA GLU A 281 -13.06 16.64 -3.95
C GLU A 281 -12.74 16.83 -5.45
N GLY A 282 -12.88 15.77 -6.25
CA GLY A 282 -12.61 15.84 -7.68
C GLY A 282 -11.19 16.33 -7.97
N ASP A 283 -11.04 17.22 -8.96
CA ASP A 283 -9.76 17.90 -9.22
C ASP A 283 -9.43 18.89 -8.09
N HIS A 284 -8.32 18.64 -7.41
CA HIS A 284 -7.83 19.41 -6.28
C HIS A 284 -6.38 19.88 -6.46
N GLY A 285 -5.89 19.94 -7.70
CA GLY A 285 -4.69 20.71 -8.07
C GLY A 285 -3.36 19.95 -8.09
N ASP A 286 -3.36 18.62 -7.90
CA ASP A 286 -2.17 17.77 -7.98
C ASP A 286 -2.11 16.86 -9.22
N GLY A 287 -3.17 16.87 -10.06
CA GLY A 287 -3.29 16.05 -11.25
C GLY A 287 -3.88 14.65 -11.01
N TYR A 288 -4.31 14.33 -9.79
CA TYR A 288 -4.90 13.05 -9.40
C TYR A 288 -6.31 13.29 -8.83
N PRO A 289 -7.33 13.52 -9.68
CA PRO A 289 -8.66 13.85 -9.17
C PRO A 289 -9.30 12.68 -8.43
N PHE A 290 -10.02 12.98 -7.34
CA PHE A 290 -10.88 12.00 -6.67
C PHE A 290 -12.12 11.66 -7.51
N ASP A 291 -12.72 10.51 -7.24
CA ASP A 291 -13.80 9.91 -8.03
C ASP A 291 -15.18 9.99 -7.38
N GLY A 292 -15.27 10.65 -6.22
CA GLY A 292 -16.52 10.84 -5.49
C GLY A 292 -16.88 9.63 -4.62
N PRO A 293 -18.10 9.61 -4.04
CA PRO A 293 -18.39 8.74 -2.91
C PRO A 293 -18.28 7.23 -3.18
N GLY A 294 -17.75 6.52 -2.20
CA GLY A 294 -17.75 5.05 -2.12
C GLY A 294 -16.62 4.39 -2.91
N ARG A 295 -15.53 5.11 -3.20
CA ARG A 295 -14.39 4.59 -3.96
C ARG A 295 -13.07 4.90 -3.25
N GLY A 296 -12.14 5.58 -3.93
CA GLY A 296 -10.81 5.86 -3.39
C GLY A 296 -10.90 6.81 -2.21
N LEU A 297 -10.47 6.37 -1.03
CA LEU A 297 -10.61 7.18 0.19
C LEU A 297 -9.55 8.26 0.31
N ALA A 298 -8.35 8.00 -0.21
CA ALA A 298 -7.20 8.89 -0.11
C ALA A 298 -6.16 8.52 -1.17
N HIS A 299 -5.22 9.43 -1.37
CA HIS A 299 -3.92 9.11 -1.93
C HIS A 299 -2.82 9.88 -1.20
N THR A 300 -1.61 9.35 -1.29
CA THR A 300 -0.42 9.93 -0.66
C THR A 300 0.73 9.93 -1.64
N PHE A 301 1.67 10.85 -1.48
CA PHE A 301 2.92 10.88 -2.22
C PHE A 301 4.03 10.25 -1.38
N PHE A 302 4.82 9.36 -1.97
CA PHE A 302 6.04 8.83 -1.32
C PHE A 302 7.06 9.94 -0.98
N PRO A 303 8.01 9.70 -0.05
CA PRO A 303 9.11 10.60 0.26
C PRO A 303 9.93 11.01 -0.97
N ALA A 304 10.67 12.11 -0.81
CA ALA A 304 11.63 12.53 -1.80
C ALA A 304 12.94 11.74 -1.66
N PRO A 305 13.57 11.31 -2.78
CA PRO A 305 12.98 11.02 -4.10
C PRO A 305 12.11 9.73 -4.07
N PRO A 306 11.19 9.51 -5.04
CA PRO A 306 11.12 10.16 -6.36
C PRO A 306 10.23 11.39 -6.45
N ASN A 307 9.38 11.67 -5.45
CA ASN A 307 8.56 12.87 -5.50
C ASN A 307 9.39 14.12 -5.18
N PRO A 308 9.21 15.23 -5.90
CA PRO A 308 9.85 16.48 -5.55
C PRO A 308 9.19 17.08 -4.30
N GLU A 309 9.97 17.81 -3.53
CA GLU A 309 9.41 18.69 -2.50
C GLU A 309 8.80 19.94 -3.16
N PRO A 310 7.66 20.46 -2.65
CA PRO A 310 7.07 20.15 -1.34
C PRO A 310 5.95 19.09 -1.35
N ILE A 311 5.64 18.42 -2.47
CA ILE A 311 4.52 17.45 -2.52
C ILE A 311 4.89 16.08 -1.94
N ALA A 312 6.18 15.78 -1.82
CA ALA A 312 6.66 14.55 -1.22
C ALA A 312 6.10 14.36 0.20
N GLY A 313 5.46 13.22 0.45
CA GLY A 313 4.81 12.91 1.73
C GLY A 313 3.39 13.43 1.89
N ASP A 314 2.92 14.35 1.04
CA ASP A 314 1.59 14.93 1.18
C ASP A 314 0.50 13.85 1.12
N MET A 315 -0.53 14.02 1.94
CA MET A 315 -1.66 13.11 2.10
C MET A 315 -2.95 13.86 1.78
N HIS A 316 -3.66 13.41 0.76
CA HIS A 316 -4.95 13.96 0.36
C HIS A 316 -6.04 12.94 0.64
N LEU A 317 -7.12 13.38 1.28
CA LEU A 317 -8.27 12.55 1.61
C LEU A 317 -9.49 13.02 0.80
N ASP A 318 -10.30 12.10 0.29
CA ASP A 318 -11.49 12.47 -0.47
C ASP A 318 -12.57 13.05 0.45
N GLY A 319 -12.81 14.35 0.34
CA GLY A 319 -13.81 15.09 1.12
C GLY A 319 -15.25 14.61 0.88
N ALA A 320 -15.52 13.94 -0.24
CA ALA A 320 -16.85 13.42 -0.57
C ALA A 320 -17.25 12.23 0.32
N GLU A 321 -16.28 11.53 0.90
CA GLU A 321 -16.49 10.30 1.64
C GLU A 321 -17.15 10.53 3.01
N PRO A 322 -17.92 9.56 3.53
CA PRO A 322 -18.67 9.71 4.78
C PRO A 322 -17.78 9.48 6.02
N TRP A 323 -16.70 10.27 6.15
CA TRP A 323 -15.70 10.15 7.21
C TRP A 323 -16.29 10.07 8.61
N ARG A 324 -15.79 9.11 9.37
CA ARG A 324 -16.20 8.83 10.75
C ARG A 324 -14.97 8.56 11.61
N ALA A 325 -15.16 8.65 12.92
CA ALA A 325 -14.17 8.17 13.89
C ALA A 325 -14.64 6.85 14.49
N GLY A 326 -13.85 5.79 14.32
CA GLY A 326 -14.08 4.47 14.87
C GLY A 326 -15.18 3.66 14.19
N ALA A 327 -15.48 3.91 12.91
CA ALA A 327 -16.52 3.20 12.15
C ALA A 327 -15.98 2.69 10.79
N ASP A 328 -16.87 2.53 9.81
CA ASP A 328 -16.62 2.04 8.46
C ASP A 328 -15.54 2.84 7.71
N VAL A 329 -15.81 4.10 7.39
CA VAL A 329 -14.83 5.02 6.79
C VAL A 329 -14.08 5.76 7.90
N ASP A 330 -13.23 5.01 8.62
CA ASP A 330 -12.50 5.51 9.79
C ASP A 330 -11.29 6.37 9.41
N LEU A 331 -11.35 7.67 9.75
CA LEU A 331 -10.31 8.63 9.44
C LEU A 331 -8.94 8.25 10.01
N PHE A 332 -8.90 7.72 11.25
CA PHE A 332 -7.63 7.30 11.82
C PHE A 332 -7.01 6.13 11.06
N SER A 333 -7.82 5.12 10.70
CA SER A 333 -7.33 3.95 9.99
C SER A 333 -6.75 4.31 8.62
N VAL A 334 -7.43 5.17 7.86
CA VAL A 334 -6.93 5.64 6.56
C VAL A 334 -5.69 6.51 6.76
N ALA A 335 -5.72 7.51 7.65
CA ALA A 335 -4.55 8.36 7.91
C ALA A 335 -3.33 7.56 8.41
N LEU A 336 -3.55 6.49 9.19
CA LEU A 336 -2.48 5.61 9.65
C LEU A 336 -1.84 4.84 8.49
N HIS A 337 -2.63 4.35 7.55
CA HIS A 337 -2.16 3.66 6.34
C HIS A 337 -1.41 4.63 5.41
N GLU A 338 -2.04 5.75 5.06
CA GLU A 338 -1.48 6.78 4.20
C GLU A 338 -0.16 7.33 4.76
N LEU A 339 -0.09 7.57 6.07
CA LEU A 339 1.15 8.01 6.70
C LEU A 339 2.27 6.96 6.59
N GLY A 340 1.95 5.66 6.50
CA GLY A 340 2.94 4.64 6.19
C GLY A 340 3.56 4.84 4.79
N HIS A 341 2.76 5.18 3.79
CA HIS A 341 3.25 5.56 2.46
C HIS A 341 4.06 6.85 2.49
N ALA A 342 3.59 7.89 3.18
CA ALA A 342 4.31 9.14 3.36
C ALA A 342 5.67 8.94 4.05
N LEU A 343 5.89 7.82 4.73
CA LEU A 343 7.15 7.44 5.35
C LEU A 343 7.98 6.45 4.52
N GLY A 344 7.51 6.05 3.32
CA GLY A 344 8.25 5.21 2.38
C GLY A 344 7.86 3.73 2.38
N LEU A 345 6.84 3.32 3.14
CA LEU A 345 6.35 1.93 3.10
C LEU A 345 5.45 1.70 1.89
N GLY A 346 5.71 0.63 1.14
CA GLY A 346 4.74 0.05 0.22
C GLY A 346 3.66 -0.72 0.97
N HIS A 347 2.72 -1.30 0.23
CA HIS A 347 1.72 -2.17 0.83
C HIS A 347 2.35 -3.42 1.46
N SER A 348 1.68 -4.01 2.45
CA SER A 348 1.97 -5.33 3.00
C SER A 348 1.12 -6.40 2.30
N ASP A 349 1.64 -7.64 2.25
CA ASP A 349 0.88 -8.79 1.75
C ASP A 349 0.10 -9.50 2.87
N ARG A 350 0.32 -9.11 4.13
CA ARG A 350 -0.37 -9.72 5.27
C ARG A 350 -1.72 -9.05 5.48
N PRO A 351 -2.85 -9.77 5.37
CA PRO A 351 -4.19 -9.22 5.57
C PRO A 351 -4.41 -8.47 6.89
N GLY A 352 -3.62 -8.80 7.93
CA GLY A 352 -3.70 -8.16 9.23
C GLY A 352 -2.90 -6.86 9.36
N ALA A 353 -2.05 -6.51 8.42
CA ALA A 353 -1.23 -5.30 8.53
C ALA A 353 -2.07 -4.04 8.33
N VAL A 354 -1.62 -2.91 8.88
CA VAL A 354 -2.19 -1.61 8.55
C VAL A 354 -1.92 -1.31 7.08
N MET A 355 -0.74 -1.65 6.58
CA MET A 355 -0.33 -1.41 5.20
C MET A 355 -0.94 -2.38 4.16
N TYR A 356 -1.90 -3.25 4.51
CA TYR A 356 -2.56 -4.10 3.52
C TYR A 356 -3.38 -3.26 2.52
N PRO A 357 -3.42 -3.55 1.20
CA PRO A 357 -3.98 -2.67 0.15
C PRO A 357 -5.50 -2.48 0.19
N TYR A 358 -6.18 -3.01 1.20
CA TYR A 358 -7.60 -2.81 1.42
C TYR A 358 -7.79 -2.29 2.84
N TYR A 359 -8.32 -1.08 2.96
CA TYR A 359 -8.54 -0.44 4.24
C TYR A 359 -9.47 -1.28 5.10
N ARG A 360 -9.10 -1.32 6.38
CA ARG A 360 -9.88 -1.93 7.43
C ARG A 360 -9.73 -1.08 8.67
N GLN A 361 -10.66 -1.25 9.59
CA GLN A 361 -10.56 -0.58 10.86
C GLN A 361 -9.34 -1.08 11.65
N ALA A 362 -8.42 -0.17 11.95
CA ALA A 362 -7.21 -0.42 12.70
C ALA A 362 -7.35 0.08 14.15
N ALA A 363 -6.83 -0.71 15.10
CA ALA A 363 -6.67 -0.27 16.50
C ALA A 363 -5.27 0.32 16.77
N GLY A 364 -4.32 0.11 15.86
CA GLY A 364 -2.91 0.51 15.97
C GLY A 364 -2.03 -0.34 15.06
N LEU A 365 -0.73 -0.04 15.08
CA LEU A 365 0.27 -0.75 14.28
C LEU A 365 0.42 -2.21 14.73
N THR A 366 0.57 -3.11 13.77
CA THR A 366 0.92 -4.51 14.04
C THR A 366 2.42 -4.67 14.22
N ALA A 367 2.83 -5.85 14.72
CA ALA A 367 4.25 -6.20 14.78
C ALA A 367 4.94 -6.14 13.41
N GLU A 368 4.20 -6.39 12.33
CA GLU A 368 4.76 -6.31 10.98
C GLU A 368 4.93 -4.87 10.51
N ASP A 369 3.94 -4.01 10.74
CA ASP A 369 4.06 -2.58 10.40
C ASP A 369 5.28 -1.97 11.13
N ILE A 370 5.49 -2.37 12.40
CA ILE A 370 6.64 -1.96 13.22
C ILE A 370 7.95 -2.51 12.65
N ALA A 371 7.99 -3.78 12.23
CA ALA A 371 9.17 -4.37 11.64
C ALA A 371 9.53 -3.67 10.31
N ALA A 372 8.52 -3.42 9.47
CA ALA A 372 8.66 -2.76 8.18
C ALA A 372 9.20 -1.33 8.33
N ILE A 373 8.59 -0.48 9.16
CA ILE A 373 9.04 0.91 9.34
C ILE A 373 10.47 0.99 9.91
N ARG A 374 10.87 0.01 10.72
CA ARG A 374 12.23 -0.08 11.28
C ARG A 374 13.28 -0.57 10.28
N THR A 375 12.87 -0.96 9.07
CA THR A 375 13.81 -1.15 7.96
C THR A 375 14.26 0.18 7.35
N LEU A 376 13.46 1.24 7.52
CA LEU A 376 13.74 2.60 7.06
C LEU A 376 14.34 3.47 8.17
N TYR A 377 13.77 3.45 9.38
CA TYR A 377 14.16 4.33 10.48
C TYR A 377 14.67 3.55 11.71
N ALA A 378 15.44 4.22 12.58
CA ALA A 378 15.81 3.66 13.87
C ALA A 378 14.55 3.37 14.71
N ALA A 379 14.64 2.38 15.60
CA ALA A 379 13.63 2.21 16.63
C ALA A 379 13.63 3.43 17.57
N ARG A 380 12.45 3.89 17.99
CA ARG A 380 12.32 4.90 19.04
C ARG A 380 12.98 4.37 20.32
N GLU A 381 13.94 5.11 20.88
CA GLU A 381 14.49 4.78 22.19
C GLU A 381 13.40 4.94 23.25
N THR A 382 12.98 3.84 23.87
CA THR A 382 12.16 3.91 25.07
C THR A 382 13.11 4.23 26.22
N ASN A 383 13.09 5.47 26.73
CA ASN A 383 13.71 5.76 28.01
C ASN A 383 13.12 4.80 29.06
N PRO A 384 13.91 3.99 29.78
CA PRO A 384 13.38 3.09 30.81
C PRO A 384 12.63 3.81 31.95
N SER A 385 12.82 5.13 32.05
CA SER A 385 12.16 6.03 33.00
C SER A 385 10.89 6.70 32.46
N GLU A 386 10.64 6.59 31.15
CA GLU A 386 9.42 7.10 30.53
C GLU A 386 8.38 5.97 30.54
N PRO A 387 7.15 6.21 31.05
CA PRO A 387 6.11 5.19 31.00
C PRO A 387 5.93 4.73 29.55
N PRO A 388 5.69 3.43 29.29
CA PRO A 388 5.37 2.99 27.93
C PRO A 388 4.27 3.89 27.36
N PRO A 389 4.30 4.20 26.04
CA PRO A 389 3.24 4.95 25.39
C PRO A 389 1.92 4.34 25.84
N GLN A 390 1.08 5.14 26.48
CA GLN A 390 -0.21 4.61 26.92
C GLN A 390 -0.91 4.10 25.67
N PRO A 391 -1.42 2.86 25.66
CA PRO A 391 -2.32 2.44 24.59
C PRO A 391 -3.38 3.54 24.47
N PRO A 392 -3.78 3.92 23.24
CA PRO A 392 -4.77 4.96 23.05
C PRO A 392 -5.94 4.69 24.01
N PRO A 393 -6.48 5.72 24.69
CA PRO A 393 -7.53 5.52 25.67
C PRO A 393 -8.59 4.60 25.04
N PRO A 394 -9.04 3.54 25.74
CA PRO A 394 -10.05 2.66 25.20
C PRO A 394 -11.21 3.54 24.73
N ARG A 395 -11.55 3.36 23.45
CA ARG A 395 -12.60 4.07 22.75
C ARG A 395 -13.78 4.29 23.71
N PRO A 396 -14.35 5.50 23.84
CA PRO A 396 -15.66 5.62 24.45
C PRO A 396 -16.56 4.62 23.72
N SER A 397 -17.09 3.64 24.44
CA SER A 397 -18.06 2.71 23.88
C SER A 397 -19.11 3.54 23.17
N ALA A 398 -19.25 3.40 21.85
CA ALA A 398 -20.39 3.99 21.17
C ALA A 398 -21.64 3.56 21.96
N PRO A 399 -22.52 4.49 22.38
CA PRO A 399 -23.66 4.13 23.18
C PRO A 399 -24.48 3.08 22.42
N LEU A 400 -24.86 2.00 23.11
CA LEU A 400 -25.66 0.94 22.53
C LEU A 400 -26.93 1.55 21.92
N ALA A 401 -27.05 1.48 20.59
CA ALA A 401 -28.24 1.89 19.87
C ALA A 401 -29.12 0.65 19.65
N LEU A 402 -30.33 0.66 20.20
CA LEU A 402 -31.32 -0.38 20.01
C LEU A 402 -32.51 0.18 19.22
N THR A 403 -32.77 -0.38 18.04
CA THR A 403 -33.99 -0.08 17.29
C THR A 403 -34.86 -1.32 17.25
N VAL A 404 -36.08 -1.21 17.78
CA VAL A 404 -37.08 -2.29 17.74
C VAL A 404 -38.24 -1.85 16.86
N THR A 405 -38.56 -2.64 15.84
CA THR A 405 -39.76 -2.42 15.02
C THR A 405 -40.91 -3.23 15.63
N PRO A 406 -41.90 -2.60 16.27
CA PRO A 406 -43.05 -3.34 16.77
C PRO A 406 -43.86 -3.91 15.60
N PRO A 407 -44.50 -5.09 15.78
CA PRO A 407 -45.38 -5.64 14.75
C PRO A 407 -46.53 -4.67 14.45
N ALA A 408 -46.90 -4.56 13.17
CA ALA A 408 -47.98 -3.69 12.75
C ALA A 408 -49.33 -4.22 13.29
N SER A 409 -49.96 -3.45 14.18
CA SER A 409 -51.31 -3.68 14.74
C SER A 409 -51.44 -4.88 15.71
N PRO A 410 -52.48 -4.92 16.57
CA PRO A 410 -52.73 -6.07 17.44
C PRO A 410 -52.97 -7.34 16.60
N VAL A 411 -52.08 -8.33 16.73
CA VAL A 411 -52.14 -9.59 15.98
C VAL A 411 -52.48 -10.75 16.92
N ARG A 412 -53.40 -11.65 16.52
CA ARG A 412 -53.62 -12.94 17.18
C ARG A 412 -52.91 -14.04 16.41
N LEU A 413 -51.62 -14.23 16.66
CA LEU A 413 -50.82 -15.30 16.05
C LEU A 413 -50.19 -16.20 17.13
N ALA A 414 -49.93 -17.46 16.77
CA ALA A 414 -49.20 -18.40 17.63
C ALA A 414 -47.69 -18.06 17.75
N SER A 415 -47.19 -17.20 16.86
CA SER A 415 -45.83 -16.65 16.87
C SER A 415 -45.85 -15.21 16.32
N VAL A 416 -44.98 -14.35 16.86
CA VAL A 416 -44.80 -12.96 16.41
C VAL A 416 -43.33 -12.76 16.08
N VAL A 417 -43.04 -12.21 14.91
CA VAL A 417 -41.68 -11.86 14.50
C VAL A 417 -41.41 -10.42 14.92
N VAL A 418 -40.37 -10.23 15.72
CA VAL A 418 -39.83 -8.90 16.07
C VAL A 418 -38.54 -8.72 15.28
N GLN A 419 -38.41 -7.60 14.58
CA GLN A 419 -37.22 -7.25 13.82
C GLN A 419 -36.60 -5.98 14.42
N GLY A 420 -35.28 -5.85 14.31
CA GLY A 420 -34.54 -4.73 14.86
C GLY A 420 -33.04 -4.86 14.60
N SER A 421 -32.29 -3.87 15.06
CA SER A 421 -30.82 -3.86 15.02
C SER A 421 -30.26 -3.42 16.37
N ALA A 422 -29.10 -3.97 16.71
CA ALA A 422 -28.25 -3.52 17.80
C ALA A 422 -26.88 -3.17 17.19
N ALA A 423 -26.36 -1.99 17.50
CA ALA A 423 -25.05 -1.54 17.04
C ALA A 423 -24.36 -0.71 18.13
N GLY A 424 -23.03 -0.88 18.25
CA GLY A 424 -22.22 -0.26 19.29
C GLY A 424 -22.27 -0.98 20.64
N GLY A 425 -21.16 -0.97 21.38
CA GLY A 425 -21.00 -1.67 22.66
C GLY A 425 -20.49 -3.11 22.55
N SER A 426 -20.32 -3.78 23.68
CA SER A 426 -20.00 -5.22 23.77
C SER A 426 -20.85 -5.86 24.87
N GLY A 427 -21.27 -7.12 24.68
CA GLY A 427 -22.04 -7.88 25.67
C GLY A 427 -23.31 -8.51 25.10
N SER A 428 -24.31 -8.76 25.94
CA SER A 428 -25.59 -9.37 25.53
C SER A 428 -26.75 -8.39 25.71
N VAL A 429 -27.58 -8.24 24.69
CA VAL A 429 -28.83 -7.49 24.75
C VAL A 429 -29.97 -8.46 25.09
N ARG A 430 -30.67 -8.18 26.19
CA ARG A 430 -31.88 -8.92 26.56
C ARG A 430 -33.12 -8.23 26.03
N VAL A 431 -33.80 -8.88 25.08
CA VAL A 431 -35.16 -8.48 24.65
C VAL A 431 -36.15 -9.17 25.58
N THR A 432 -37.04 -8.41 26.22
CA THR A 432 -38.14 -8.96 27.03
C THR A 432 -39.48 -8.61 26.37
N TRP A 433 -40.46 -9.50 26.47
CA TRP A 433 -41.81 -9.25 25.98
C TRP A 433 -42.87 -9.63 27.00
N VAL A 434 -44.00 -8.92 26.94
CA VAL A 434 -45.20 -9.15 27.76
C VAL A 434 -46.41 -9.04 26.83
N SER A 435 -47.31 -10.01 26.90
CA SER A 435 -48.59 -10.00 26.18
C SER A 435 -49.72 -9.42 27.05
N ASP A 436 -50.80 -8.98 26.39
CA ASP A 436 -52.04 -8.49 27.03
C ASP A 436 -52.79 -9.58 27.83
N ARG A 437 -52.40 -10.85 27.68
CA ARG A 437 -52.91 -12.01 28.43
C ARG A 437 -51.94 -12.53 29.50
N GLY A 438 -50.88 -11.77 29.81
CA GLY A 438 -49.96 -12.08 30.90
C GLY A 438 -48.86 -13.11 30.60
N GLY A 439 -48.75 -13.58 29.34
CA GLY A 439 -47.58 -14.34 28.91
C GLY A 439 -46.35 -13.43 28.82
N THR A 440 -45.20 -13.93 29.29
CA THR A 440 -43.92 -13.21 29.29
C THR A 440 -42.79 -14.10 28.77
N GLY A 441 -41.72 -13.49 28.28
CA GLY A 441 -40.52 -14.20 27.85
C GLY A 441 -39.34 -13.27 27.59
N TRP A 442 -38.18 -13.86 27.34
CA TRP A 442 -36.96 -13.13 27.04
C TRP A 442 -36.06 -13.87 26.05
N LEU A 443 -35.21 -13.12 25.35
CA LEU A 443 -34.18 -13.62 24.46
C LEU A 443 -32.92 -12.78 24.64
N ASP A 444 -31.78 -13.43 24.89
CA ASP A 444 -30.48 -12.78 24.90
C ASP A 444 -29.86 -12.89 23.50
N LEU A 445 -29.45 -11.74 22.95
CA LEU A 445 -28.78 -11.62 21.66
C LEU A 445 -27.34 -11.17 21.91
N PRO A 446 -26.33 -11.85 21.33
CA PRO A 446 -24.97 -11.33 21.35
C PRO A 446 -24.89 -10.05 20.51
N VAL A 447 -24.18 -9.04 21.02
CA VAL A 447 -23.82 -7.81 20.31
C VAL A 447 -22.33 -7.80 20.03
#